data_AF-A0A846DYH0-F1
#
_entry.id   AF-A0A846DYH0-F1
#
_cell.length_a   1.000
_cell.length_b   1.000
_cell.length_c   1.000
_cell.angle_alpha   90.00
_cell.angle_beta   90.00
_cell.angle_gamma   90.00
#
_symmetry.space_group_name_H-M   'P 1'
#
loop_
_entity.id
_entity.type
_entity.pdbx_description
1 polymer ?
#
loop_
_entity_poly.entity_id
_entity_poly.type
_entity_poly.pdbx_seq_one_letter_code
_entity_poly.pdbx_strand_id
1 'polypeptide(L)'
;GKTKNRIVYPLYPEWAESWCLDKVQIPPCTGRNNADLGNRVTHAFHNLDIPFSPYNLRHAWAVRAIVYGLDNAIAAKQMGHSLTVHYTTYQHWISASVYQQVHESLRDRSNRPLPPGLCKT
;
A
#
# COMPACT_ATOMS: atom_id res chain seq x y z
N GLY A 1 4.30 16.68 6.21
CA GLY A 1 3.85 16.71 7.62
C GLY A 1 3.45 15.31 8.05
N LYS A 2 3.96 14.82 9.17
CA LYS A 2 3.84 13.40 9.60
C LYS A 2 2.53 13.05 10.33
N THR A 3 1.63 14.01 10.57
CA THR A 3 0.50 13.86 11.51
C THR A 3 -0.77 14.53 11.00
N LYS A 4 -1.34 14.01 9.90
CA LYS A 4 -2.75 14.25 9.56
C LYS A 4 -3.41 12.92 9.23
N ASN A 5 -4.72 12.85 9.48
CA ASN A 5 -5.56 11.76 9.01
C ASN A 5 -5.33 11.58 7.51
N ARG A 6 -5.21 10.32 7.09
CA ARG A 6 -4.94 9.93 5.70
C ARG A 6 -5.98 8.91 5.30
N ILE A 7 -6.48 9.08 4.09
CA ILE A 7 -7.30 8.07 3.45
C ILE A 7 -6.34 7.05 2.85
N VAL A 8 -6.52 5.79 3.22
CA VAL A 8 -5.76 4.66 2.69
C VAL A 8 -6.77 3.65 2.18
N TYR A 9 -6.66 3.29 0.90
CA TYR A 9 -7.56 2.30 0.31
C TYR A 9 -6.92 0.91 0.36
N PRO A 10 -7.71 -0.14 0.64
CA PRO A 10 -7.24 -1.51 0.49
C PRO A 10 -7.00 -1.79 -1.00
N LEU A 11 -5.83 -2.35 -1.33
CA LEU A 11 -5.53 -2.80 -2.69
C LEU A 11 -6.29 -4.08 -3.06
N TYR A 12 -6.73 -4.82 -2.04
CA TYR A 12 -7.67 -5.93 -2.11
C TYR A 12 -8.90 -5.57 -1.25
N PRO A 13 -9.93 -4.91 -1.81
CA PRO A 13 -11.14 -4.57 -1.07
C PRO A 13 -11.79 -5.78 -0.39
N GLU A 14 -11.72 -6.95 -1.01
CA GLU A 14 -12.23 -8.22 -0.50
C GLU A 14 -11.54 -8.65 0.81
N TRP A 15 -10.26 -8.31 1.01
CA TRP A 15 -9.58 -8.57 2.28
C TRP A 15 -10.13 -7.66 3.37
N ALA A 16 -10.35 -6.39 3.05
CA ALA A 16 -10.92 -5.44 4.01
C ALA A 16 -12.32 -5.85 4.46
N GLU A 17 -13.13 -6.36 3.53
CA GLU A 17 -14.44 -6.94 3.83
C GLU A 17 -14.31 -8.20 4.69
N SER A 18 -13.50 -9.17 4.28
CA SER A 18 -13.33 -10.44 5.00
C SER A 18 -12.82 -10.27 6.44
N TRP A 19 -12.01 -9.25 6.68
CA TRP A 19 -11.45 -8.94 8.00
C TRP A 19 -12.28 -7.91 8.78
N CYS A 20 -13.43 -7.47 8.23
CA CYS A 20 -14.30 -6.46 8.82
C CYS A 20 -13.54 -5.19 9.24
N LEU A 21 -12.63 -4.68 8.40
CA LEU A 21 -11.79 -3.53 8.75
C LEU A 21 -12.58 -2.22 8.92
N ASP A 22 -13.81 -2.16 8.41
CA ASP A 22 -14.78 -1.10 8.66
C ASP A 22 -15.25 -1.07 10.12
N LYS A 23 -15.29 -2.23 10.78
CA LYS A 23 -15.65 -2.40 12.19
C LYS A 23 -14.40 -2.38 13.06
N VAL A 24 -13.80 -1.21 13.19
CA VAL A 24 -12.54 -1.01 13.92
C VAL A 24 -12.65 -1.51 15.37
N GLN A 25 -11.91 -2.57 15.69
CA GLN A 25 -11.71 -3.04 17.05
C GLN A 25 -10.31 -2.63 17.54
N ILE A 26 -10.26 -1.63 18.41
CA ILE A 26 -9.00 -1.17 18.98
C ILE A 26 -8.69 -2.05 20.20
N PRO A 27 -7.52 -2.69 20.28
CA PRO A 27 -7.14 -3.45 21.47
C PRO A 27 -7.10 -2.54 22.70
N PRO A 28 -7.42 -3.03 23.91
CA PRO A 28 -7.41 -2.25 25.14
C PRO A 28 -5.97 -1.99 25.62
N CYS A 29 -5.18 -1.31 24.80
CA CYS A 29 -3.82 -0.94 25.08
C CYS A 29 -3.65 0.57 24.92
N THR A 30 -2.88 1.16 25.84
CA THR A 30 -2.48 2.56 25.78
C THR A 30 -0.98 2.64 25.57
N GLY A 31 -0.52 3.75 24.99
CA GLY A 31 0.89 4.03 24.81
C GLY A 31 1.16 5.53 24.90
N ARG A 32 2.34 5.89 25.39
CA ARG A 32 2.71 7.30 25.63
C ARG A 32 2.91 8.08 24.33
N ASN A 33 3.30 7.38 23.27
CA ASN A 33 3.54 7.92 21.94
C ASN A 33 3.44 6.81 20.89
N ASN A 34 3.55 7.17 19.61
CA ASN A 34 3.48 6.22 18.50
C ASN A 34 4.59 5.16 18.51
N ALA A 35 5.76 5.45 19.09
CA ALA A 35 6.84 4.48 19.18
C ALA A 35 6.54 3.38 20.21
N ASP A 36 5.96 3.75 21.36
CA ASP A 36 5.48 2.81 22.38
C ASP A 36 4.37 1.90 21.83
N LEU A 37 3.38 2.49 21.14
CA LEU A 37 2.33 1.71 20.46
C LEU A 37 2.93 0.77 19.39
N GLY A 38 3.86 1.25 18.57
CA GLY A 38 4.54 0.43 17.57
C GLY A 38 5.31 -0.74 18.20
N ASN A 39 6.01 -0.51 19.31
CA ASN A 39 6.73 -1.56 20.01
C ASN A 39 5.78 -2.64 20.56
N ARG A 40 4.63 -2.24 21.08
CA ARG A 40 3.59 -3.19 21.55
C ARG A 40 3.07 -4.08 20.43
N VAL A 41 2.85 -3.53 19.22
CA VAL A 41 2.47 -4.32 18.05
C VAL A 41 3.57 -5.32 17.69
N THR A 42 4.85 -4.92 17.74
CA THR A 42 5.97 -5.83 17.51
C THR A 42 6.00 -6.98 18.51
N HIS A 43 5.84 -6.69 19.81
CA HIS A 43 5.76 -7.73 20.84
C HIS A 43 4.54 -8.64 20.66
N ALA A 44 3.39 -8.10 20.26
CA ALA A 44 2.22 -8.91 19.98
C ALA A 44 2.47 -9.90 18.83
N PHE A 45 3.12 -9.47 17.75
CA PHE A 45 3.47 -10.36 16.63
C PHE A 45 4.38 -11.50 17.08
N HIS A 46 5.39 -11.17 17.89
CA HIS A 46 6.26 -12.17 18.48
C HIS A 46 5.49 -13.17 19.36
N ASN A 47 4.63 -12.69 20.26
CA ASN A 47 3.87 -13.55 21.18
C ASN A 47 2.80 -14.41 20.48
N LEU A 48 2.41 -14.02 19.26
CA LEU A 48 1.48 -14.77 18.41
C LEU A 48 2.21 -15.67 17.39
N ASP A 49 3.53 -15.83 17.52
CA ASP A 49 4.38 -16.62 16.62
C ASP A 49 4.24 -16.23 15.13
N ILE A 50 4.00 -14.93 14.85
CA ILE A 50 3.91 -14.43 13.48
C ILE A 50 5.33 -14.32 12.92
N PRO A 51 5.65 -14.98 11.78
CA PRO A 51 7.03 -15.16 11.32
C PRO A 51 7.62 -13.93 10.61
N PHE A 52 7.03 -12.74 10.78
CA PHE A 52 7.47 -11.51 10.13
C PHE A 52 7.18 -10.28 10.99
N SER A 53 7.89 -9.18 10.75
CA SER A 53 7.65 -7.93 11.47
C SER A 53 6.38 -7.22 10.98
N PRO A 54 5.67 -6.45 11.83
CA PRO A 54 4.55 -5.62 11.39
C PRO A 54 4.91 -4.67 10.24
N TYR A 55 6.17 -4.22 10.19
CA TYR A 55 6.66 -3.33 9.14
C TYR A 55 6.72 -4.01 7.77
N ASN A 56 6.82 -5.34 7.72
CA ASN A 56 6.78 -6.10 6.46
C ASN A 56 5.39 -6.00 5.80
N LEU A 57 4.30 -5.86 6.58
CA LEU A 57 2.97 -5.62 6.00
C LEU A 57 2.91 -4.28 5.27
N ARG A 58 3.55 -3.25 5.85
CA ARG A 58 3.67 -1.92 5.22
C ARG A 58 4.48 -1.98 3.94
N HIS A 59 5.59 -2.72 3.93
CA HIS A 59 6.39 -2.94 2.72
C HIS A 59 5.61 -3.71 1.65
N ALA A 60 4.92 -4.78 2.03
CA ALA A 60 4.11 -5.58 1.12
C ALA A 60 2.98 -4.75 0.48
N TRP A 61 2.35 -3.84 1.23
CA TRP A 61 1.38 -2.90 0.67
C TRP A 61 2.03 -1.99 -0.39
N ALA A 62 3.22 -1.43 -0.12
CA ALA A 62 3.91 -0.56 -1.08
C ALA A 62 4.31 -1.29 -2.37
N VAL A 63 4.84 -2.51 -2.24
CA VAL A 63 5.19 -3.33 -3.40
C VAL A 63 3.94 -3.67 -4.23
N ARG A 64 2.83 -4.03 -3.59
CA ARG A 64 1.56 -4.24 -4.30
C ARG A 64 1.07 -2.97 -4.98
N ALA A 65 1.19 -1.81 -4.36
CA ALA A 65 0.79 -0.54 -4.99
C ALA A 65 1.52 -0.32 -6.32
N ILE A 66 2.80 -0.67 -6.40
CA ILE A 66 3.58 -0.63 -7.65
C ILE A 66 3.01 -1.62 -8.68
N VAL A 67 2.78 -2.88 -8.28
CA VAL A 67 2.23 -3.93 -9.16
C VAL A 67 0.87 -3.53 -9.73
N TYR A 68 0.02 -2.89 -8.91
CA TYR A 68 -1.29 -2.39 -9.30
C TYR A 68 -1.23 -1.13 -10.18
N GLY A 69 -0.03 -0.57 -10.40
CA GLY A 69 0.17 0.67 -11.14
C GLY A 69 -0.45 1.89 -10.44
N LEU A 70 -0.51 1.89 -9.11
CA LEU A 70 -0.93 3.06 -8.34
C LEU A 70 0.13 4.16 -8.50
N ASP A 71 -0.32 5.39 -8.71
CA ASP A 71 0.58 6.54 -8.81
C ASP A 71 1.44 6.69 -7.54
N ASN A 72 2.74 6.89 -7.72
CA ASN A 72 3.71 6.97 -6.62
C ASN A 72 3.43 8.14 -5.67
N ALA A 73 2.90 9.27 -6.15
CA ALA A 73 2.56 10.40 -5.28
C ALA A 73 1.32 10.08 -4.43
N ILE A 74 0.32 9.40 -5.02
CA ILE A 74 -0.83 8.88 -4.28
C ILE A 74 -0.36 7.85 -3.24
N ALA A 75 0.43 6.85 -3.63
CA ALA A 75 0.95 5.82 -2.74
C ALA A 75 1.78 6.44 -1.59
N ALA A 76 2.68 7.38 -1.88
CA ALA A 76 3.45 8.10 -0.88
C ALA A 76 2.55 8.83 0.13
N LYS A 77 1.51 9.54 -0.36
CA LYS A 77 0.56 10.26 0.50
C LYS A 77 -0.24 9.32 1.40
N GLN A 78 -0.73 8.19 0.87
CA GLN A 78 -1.42 7.16 1.66
C GLN A 78 -0.50 6.55 2.72
N MET A 79 0.78 6.36 2.42
CA MET A 79 1.75 5.87 3.40
C MET A 79 2.20 6.95 4.40
N GLY A 80 1.97 8.24 4.13
CA GLY A 80 2.51 9.34 4.94
C GLY A 80 4.01 9.57 4.71
N HIS A 81 4.51 9.26 3.53
CA HIS A 81 5.87 9.58 3.07
C HIS A 81 5.87 10.87 2.24
N SER A 82 7.04 11.50 2.11
CA SER A 82 7.27 12.36 0.95
C SER A 82 7.41 11.50 -0.31
N LEU A 83 7.17 12.07 -1.49
CA LEU A 83 7.38 11.36 -2.75
C LEU A 83 8.81 10.82 -2.86
N THR A 84 9.80 11.64 -2.53
CA THR A 84 11.21 11.24 -2.55
C THR A 84 11.47 10.05 -1.64
N VAL A 85 11.01 10.06 -0.38
CA VAL A 85 11.21 8.94 0.56
C VAL A 85 10.54 7.67 0.06
N HIS A 86 9.32 7.76 -0.45
CA HIS A 86 8.61 6.60 -0.98
C HIS A 86 9.34 6.03 -2.19
N TYR A 87 9.70 6.88 -3.14
CA TYR A 87 10.39 6.50 -4.36
C TYR A 87 11.75 5.86 -4.05
N THR A 88 12.59 6.50 -3.24
CA THR A 88 13.91 5.94 -2.90
C THR A 88 13.81 4.61 -2.17
N THR A 89 12.79 4.46 -1.32
CA THR A 89 12.56 3.21 -0.57
C THR A 89 12.08 2.08 -1.48
N TYR A 90 11.21 2.33 -2.46
CA TYR A 90 10.50 1.24 -3.15
C TYR A 90 10.84 1.07 -4.63
N GLN A 91 11.50 2.02 -5.28
CA GLN A 91 11.85 1.93 -6.71
C GLN A 91 12.62 0.65 -7.08
N HIS A 92 13.44 0.13 -6.17
CA HIS A 92 14.24 -1.07 -6.40
C HIS A 92 13.41 -2.36 -6.54
N TRP A 93 12.13 -2.34 -6.15
CA TRP A 93 11.20 -3.46 -6.38
C TRP A 93 10.64 -3.49 -7.80
N ILE A 94 10.88 -2.45 -8.61
CA ILE A 94 10.47 -2.41 -10.01
C ILE A 94 11.44 -3.30 -10.81
N SER A 95 10.98 -4.49 -11.15
CA SER A 95 11.70 -5.47 -11.97
C SER A 95 11.05 -5.63 -13.35
N ALA A 96 11.69 -6.40 -14.24
CA ALA A 96 11.13 -6.72 -15.56
C ALA A 96 9.71 -7.34 -15.48
N SER A 97 9.45 -8.18 -14.48
CA SER A 97 8.11 -8.77 -14.31
C SER A 97 7.06 -7.75 -13.89
N VAL A 98 7.44 -6.76 -13.07
CA VAL A 98 6.57 -5.64 -12.70
C VAL A 98 6.25 -4.77 -13.92
N TYR A 99 7.25 -4.46 -14.74
CA TYR A 99 7.03 -3.73 -16.01
C TYR A 99 6.03 -4.46 -16.91
N GLN A 100 6.18 -5.78 -17.06
CA GLN A 100 5.28 -6.58 -17.88
C GLN A 100 3.84 -6.57 -17.35
N GLN A 101 3.64 -6.80 -16.05
CA GLN A 101 2.30 -6.81 -15.44
C GLN A 101 1.61 -5.45 -15.54
N VAL A 102 2.34 -4.36 -15.30
CA VAL A 102 1.81 -3.00 -15.45
C VAL A 102 1.46 -2.73 -16.91
N HIS A 103 2.31 -3.15 -17.86
CA HIS A 103 2.03 -3.02 -19.28
C HIS A 103 0.75 -3.75 -19.70
N GLU A 104 0.59 -5.01 -19.30
CA GLU A 104 -0.61 -5.81 -19.56
C GLU A 104 -1.86 -5.14 -18.98
N SER A 105 -1.78 -4.71 -17.72
CA SER A 105 -2.86 -4.01 -17.04
C SER A 105 -3.25 -2.70 -17.75
N LEU A 106 -2.27 -1.95 -18.27
CA LEU A 106 -2.54 -0.71 -19.01
C LEU A 106 -3.13 -0.98 -20.40
N ARG A 107 -2.66 -2.03 -21.07
CA ARG A 107 -3.13 -2.45 -22.39
C ARG A 107 -4.60 -2.91 -22.33
N ASP A 108 -4.94 -3.65 -21.29
CA ASP A 108 -6.23 -4.34 -21.16
C ASP A 108 -7.31 -3.47 -20.48
N ARG A 109 -6.97 -2.23 -20.11
CA ARG A 109 -7.93 -1.23 -19.61
C ARG A 109 -9.02 -0.92 -20.64
N SER A 110 -10.28 -1.08 -20.25
CA SER A 110 -11.45 -0.75 -21.08
C SER A 110 -11.51 0.72 -21.52
N ASN A 111 -10.93 1.62 -20.71
CA ASN A 111 -10.86 3.06 -21.00
C ASN A 111 -9.51 3.50 -21.60
N ARG A 112 -8.68 2.56 -22.10
CA ARG A 112 -7.42 2.91 -22.74
C ARG A 112 -7.66 3.86 -23.93
N PRO A 113 -6.98 5.01 -24.02
CA PRO A 113 -7.15 5.91 -25.15
C PRO A 113 -6.70 5.22 -26.45
N LEU A 114 -7.38 5.56 -27.54
CA LEU A 114 -6.95 5.15 -28.87
C LEU A 114 -5.64 5.89 -29.24
N PRO A 115 -4.77 5.26 -30.03
CA PRO A 115 -3.63 5.97 -30.57
C PRO A 115 -4.12 7.12 -31.47
N PRO A 116 -3.31 8.19 -31.64
CA PRO A 116 -3.62 9.26 -32.59
C PRO A 116 -3.97 8.71 -33.98
N GLY A 117 -5.00 9.26 -34.62
CA GLY A 117 -5.44 8.84 -35.96
C GLY A 117 -6.52 7.76 -36.01
N LEU A 118 -6.85 7.12 -34.88
CA LEU A 118 -8.03 6.26 -34.76
C LEU A 118 -9.12 7.02 -33.97
N CYS A 119 -10.15 7.52 -34.65
CA CYS A 119 -11.32 8.11 -34.00
C CYS A 119 -12.38 7.03 -33.75
N LYS A 120 -13.10 7.11 -32.62
CA LYS A 120 -14.30 6.27 -32.43
C LYS A 120 -15.40 6.81 -33.35
N THR A 121 -15.76 6.03 -34.37
CA THR A 121 -16.96 6.27 -35.19
C THR A 121 -18.23 6.16 -34.36
#